data_AF-A0A495JF50-F1
#
_entry.id   AF-A0A495JF50-F1
#
_cell.length_a   1.000
_cell.length_b   1.000
_cell.length_c   1.000
_cell.angle_alpha   90.00
_cell.angle_beta   90.00
_cell.angle_gamma   90.00
#
_symmetry.space_group_name_H-M   'P 1'
#
loop_
_entity.id
_entity.type
_entity.pdbx_description
1 polymer ?
#
loop_
_entity_poly.entity_id
_entity_poly.type
_entity_poly.pdbx_seq_one_letter_code
_entity_poly.pdbx_strand_id
1 'polypeptide(L)'
;MADAAALSARPVPRTPERVRSVRIAVAVVLAVGVVIGAVLLCWPRRTVVEVINQPPEVRYADGDNSHVAVLVHVRAPIAALQLSAGGTSSLDHYEVVLGSDPSGGYGHLVRVDATGMDPGRLTVVWTVEGAWLNYQHGHRLFVPAKSFVGGR
;
A
#
# COMPACT_ATOMS: atom_id res chain seq x y z
N MET A 1 -30.91 -72.07 35.61
CA MET A 1 -29.44 -71.93 35.55
C MET A 1 -29.12 -71.27 34.23
N ALA A 2 -28.70 -70.01 34.30
CA ALA A 2 -28.35 -69.18 33.17
C ALA A 2 -26.97 -69.59 32.66
N ASP A 3 -26.81 -69.77 31.35
CA ASP A 3 -25.49 -69.74 30.74
C ASP A 3 -25.52 -68.70 29.61
N ALA A 4 -24.76 -67.65 29.84
CA ALA A 4 -24.83 -66.39 29.12
C ALA A 4 -24.08 -66.53 27.80
N ALA A 5 -24.82 -66.44 26.69
CA ALA A 5 -24.26 -66.27 25.36
C ALA A 5 -23.45 -64.97 25.31
N ALA A 6 -22.14 -65.08 25.46
CA ALA A 6 -21.20 -64.00 25.23
C ALA A 6 -21.21 -63.64 23.73
N LEU A 7 -22.05 -62.68 23.37
CA LEU A 7 -22.01 -62.00 22.07
C LEU A 7 -20.66 -61.31 21.93
N SER A 8 -19.74 -61.95 21.20
CA SER A 8 -18.47 -61.37 20.80
C SER A 8 -18.73 -60.20 19.85
N ALA A 9 -18.79 -58.99 20.40
CA ALA A 9 -18.89 -57.77 19.62
C ALA A 9 -17.60 -57.59 18.82
N ARG A 10 -17.65 -57.86 17.51
CA ARG A 10 -16.54 -57.55 16.59
C ARG A 10 -16.26 -56.04 16.65
N PRO A 11 -15.00 -55.61 16.78
CA PRO A 11 -14.67 -54.20 16.70
C PRO A 11 -14.96 -53.71 15.28
N VAL A 12 -15.89 -52.76 15.15
CA VAL A 12 -16.14 -52.05 13.90
C VAL A 12 -14.85 -51.33 13.52
N PRO A 13 -14.27 -51.57 12.33
CA PRO A 13 -13.11 -50.80 11.89
C PRO A 13 -13.55 -49.36 11.62
N ARG A 14 -13.46 -48.52 12.64
CA ARG A 14 -13.50 -47.06 12.43
C ARG A 14 -12.19 -46.69 11.77
N THR A 15 -12.20 -46.37 10.48
CA THR A 15 -11.61 -45.16 9.86
C THR A 15 -11.26 -45.35 8.38
N PRO A 16 -11.84 -44.49 7.52
CA PRO A 16 -10.98 -43.72 6.63
C PRO A 16 -11.25 -42.20 6.65
N GLU A 17 -12.40 -41.75 7.19
CA GLU A 17 -12.80 -40.33 7.11
C GLU A 17 -11.87 -39.38 7.87
N ARG A 18 -11.44 -39.78 9.07
CA ARG A 18 -10.62 -38.91 9.94
C ARG A 18 -9.26 -38.56 9.31
N VAL A 19 -8.66 -39.49 8.58
CA VAL A 19 -7.37 -39.26 7.89
C VAL A 19 -7.54 -38.34 6.70
N ARG A 20 -8.67 -38.44 5.97
CA ARG A 20 -9.00 -37.55 4.86
C ARG A 20 -9.27 -36.12 5.34
N SER A 21 -10.02 -35.96 6.43
CA SER A 21 -10.30 -34.63 7.02
C SER A 21 -9.03 -33.95 7.55
N VAL A 22 -8.11 -34.69 8.16
CA VAL A 22 -6.81 -34.15 8.59
C VAL A 22 -5.96 -33.72 7.39
N ARG A 23 -5.90 -34.53 6.32
CA ARG A 23 -5.16 -34.16 5.09
C ARG A 23 -5.73 -32.91 4.43
N ILE A 24 -7.07 -32.79 4.38
CA ILE A 24 -7.74 -31.59 3.86
C ILE A 24 -7.41 -30.38 4.74
N ALA A 25 -7.51 -30.50 6.07
CA ALA A 25 -7.18 -29.41 6.98
C ALA A 25 -5.71 -28.95 6.81
N VAL A 26 -4.77 -29.88 6.71
CA VAL A 26 -3.35 -29.56 6.46
C VAL A 26 -3.16 -28.86 5.11
N ALA A 27 -3.82 -29.36 4.05
CA ALA A 27 -3.75 -28.73 2.74
C ALA A 27 -4.33 -27.31 2.74
N VAL A 28 -5.44 -27.08 3.45
CA VAL A 28 -6.05 -25.76 3.61
C VAL A 28 -5.12 -24.82 4.37
N VAL A 29 -4.53 -25.26 5.49
CA VAL A 29 -3.59 -24.44 6.28
C VAL A 29 -2.36 -24.07 5.45
N LEU A 30 -1.81 -25.02 4.68
CA LEU A 30 -0.69 -24.74 3.77
C LEU A 30 -1.09 -23.75 2.68
N ALA A 31 -2.25 -23.92 2.05
CA ALA A 31 -2.74 -23.01 1.03
C ALA A 31 -2.94 -21.59 1.59
N VAL A 32 -3.54 -21.45 2.76
CA VAL A 32 -3.71 -20.16 3.44
C VAL A 32 -2.35 -19.54 3.78
N GLY A 33 -1.40 -20.32 4.28
CA GLY A 33 -0.06 -19.85 4.57
C GLY A 33 0.67 -19.31 3.34
N VAL A 34 0.56 -20.00 2.20
CA VAL A 34 1.12 -19.55 0.91
C VAL A 34 0.48 -18.24 0.47
N VAL A 35 -0.86 -18.14 0.56
CA VAL A 35 -1.58 -16.91 0.19
C VAL A 35 -1.13 -15.74 1.07
N ILE A 36 -1.08 -15.91 2.39
CA ILE A 36 -0.62 -14.86 3.32
C ILE A 36 0.81 -14.44 2.99
N GLY A 37 1.72 -15.41 2.80
CA GLY A 37 3.10 -15.13 2.44
C GLY A 37 3.23 -14.34 1.14
N ALA A 38 2.47 -14.72 0.11
CA ALA A 38 2.43 -14.01 -1.16
C ALA A 38 1.89 -12.57 -1.00
N VAL A 39 0.82 -12.38 -0.23
CA VAL A 39 0.27 -11.04 0.03
C VAL A 39 1.29 -10.14 0.73
N LEU A 40 1.99 -10.65 1.76
CA LEU A 40 2.99 -9.87 2.49
C LEU A 40 4.22 -9.51 1.64
N LEU A 41 4.66 -10.43 0.77
CA LEU A 41 5.78 -10.20 -0.13
C LEU A 41 5.42 -9.22 -1.26
N CYS A 42 4.19 -9.29 -1.76
CA CYS A 42 3.71 -8.43 -2.83
C CYS A 42 3.07 -7.12 -2.34
N TRP A 43 3.02 -6.91 -1.02
CA TRP A 43 2.37 -5.74 -0.42
C TRP A 43 3.05 -4.44 -0.89
N PRO A 44 2.28 -3.36 -1.13
CA PRO A 44 2.83 -2.07 -1.51
C PRO A 44 3.84 -1.56 -0.48
N ARG A 45 5.03 -1.19 -0.94
CA ARG A 45 6.06 -0.53 -0.15
C ARG A 45 6.20 0.90 -0.62
N ARG A 46 6.28 1.81 0.34
CA ARG A 46 6.51 3.24 0.14
C ARG A 46 7.83 3.61 0.81
N THR A 47 8.69 4.29 0.09
CA THR A 47 9.96 4.79 0.62
C THR A 47 10.08 6.27 0.30
N VAL A 48 10.31 7.09 1.32
CA VAL A 48 10.56 8.52 1.14
C VAL A 48 11.91 8.69 0.45
N VAL A 49 11.89 9.41 -0.67
CA VAL A 49 13.07 9.74 -1.47
C VAL A 49 13.60 11.09 -1.05
N GLU A 50 12.71 12.08 -0.95
CA GLU A 50 13.06 13.47 -0.66
C GLU A 50 11.94 14.18 0.07
N VAL A 51 12.29 15.10 0.96
CA VAL A 51 11.36 15.99 1.66
C VAL A 51 11.76 17.43 1.36
N ILE A 52 10.86 18.16 0.73
CA ILE A 52 11.06 19.56 0.35
C ILE A 52 10.16 20.42 1.23
N ASN A 53 10.77 21.24 2.08
CA ASN A 53 10.05 22.06 3.05
C ASN A 53 9.48 23.34 2.40
N GLN A 54 8.31 23.75 2.87
CA GLN A 54 7.78 25.09 2.63
C GLN A 54 8.72 26.13 3.26
N PRO A 55 9.10 27.19 2.52
CA PRO A 55 9.89 28.28 3.06
C PRO A 55 9.04 29.12 4.04
N PRO A 56 9.63 29.68 5.12
CA PRO A 56 8.90 30.35 6.19
C PRO A 56 8.18 31.65 5.77
N GLU A 57 8.55 32.20 4.61
CA GLU A 57 7.92 33.39 4.02
C GLU A 57 6.55 33.09 3.41
N VAL A 58 6.32 31.85 2.99
CA VAL A 58 5.01 31.41 2.49
C VAL A 58 4.17 31.01 3.69
N ARG A 59 2.93 31.50 3.77
CA ARG A 59 1.96 31.11 4.80
C ARG A 59 0.62 30.82 4.17
N TYR A 60 -0.05 29.80 4.68
CA TYR A 60 -1.37 29.38 4.21
C TYR A 60 -2.45 29.78 5.20
N ALA A 61 -3.71 29.58 4.80
CA ALA A 61 -4.88 29.99 5.57
C ALA A 61 -5.03 29.25 6.92
N ASP A 62 -4.34 28.12 7.10
CA ASP A 62 -4.31 27.35 8.35
C ASP A 62 -3.25 27.84 9.35
N GLY A 63 -2.62 28.98 9.08
CA GLY A 63 -1.77 29.71 10.04
C GLY A 63 -0.30 29.30 9.95
N ASP A 64 0.30 29.00 11.11
CA ASP A 64 1.74 28.73 11.27
C ASP A 64 2.12 27.26 10.97
N ASN A 65 1.22 26.48 10.37
CA ASN A 65 1.53 25.10 9.99
C ASN A 65 2.53 25.06 8.85
N SER A 66 3.65 24.35 9.07
CA SER A 66 4.61 24.07 8.02
C SER A 66 4.10 22.94 7.12
N HIS A 67 4.18 23.15 5.81
CA HIS A 67 3.90 22.11 4.83
C HIS A 67 5.18 21.61 4.17
N VAL A 68 5.08 20.41 3.63
CA VAL A 68 6.14 19.67 2.99
C VAL A 68 5.61 19.06 1.70
N ALA A 69 6.47 18.96 0.71
CA ALA A 69 6.27 18.15 -0.47
C ALA A 69 7.21 16.95 -0.34
N VAL A 70 6.63 15.77 -0.18
CA VAL A 70 7.37 14.52 0.04
C VAL A 70 7.34 13.72 -1.25
N LEU A 71 8.51 13.50 -1.83
CA LEU A 71 8.68 12.59 -2.95
C LEU A 71 8.79 11.16 -2.41
N VAL A 72 7.88 10.30 -2.82
CA VAL A 72 7.79 8.91 -2.38
C VAL A 72 7.95 8.00 -3.58
N HIS A 73 8.77 6.96 -3.42
CA HIS A 73 8.87 5.86 -4.36
C HIS A 73 7.92 4.74 -3.92
N VAL A 74 7.06 4.31 -4.83
CA VAL A 74 6.02 3.30 -4.57
C VAL A 74 6.31 2.06 -5.39
N ARG A 75 6.48 0.94 -4.69
CA ARG A 75 6.62 -0.38 -5.28
C ARG A 75 5.44 -1.25 -4.87
N ALA A 76 4.57 -1.57 -5.82
CA ALA A 76 3.34 -2.32 -5.59
C ALA A 76 3.23 -3.52 -6.55
N PRO A 77 3.97 -4.64 -6.30
CA PRO A 77 3.89 -5.83 -7.14
C PRO A 77 2.49 -6.43 -7.22
N ILE A 78 1.69 -6.30 -6.15
CA ILE A 78 0.29 -6.74 -6.13
C ILE A 78 -0.57 -6.05 -7.20
N ALA A 79 -0.20 -4.86 -7.68
CA ALA A 79 -0.89 -4.18 -8.77
C ALA A 79 -0.85 -4.97 -10.09
N ALA A 80 0.12 -5.87 -10.27
CA ALA A 80 0.18 -6.78 -11.42
C ALA A 80 -1.04 -7.69 -11.53
N LEU A 81 -1.69 -7.98 -10.40
CA LEU A 81 -2.85 -8.86 -10.34
C LEU A 81 -4.16 -8.16 -10.76
N GLN A 82 -4.13 -6.85 -11.02
CA GLN A 82 -5.28 -6.03 -11.45
C GLN A 82 -6.55 -6.28 -10.61
N LEU A 83 -6.38 -6.57 -9.31
CA LEU A 83 -7.50 -6.92 -8.42
C LEU A 83 -8.48 -5.75 -8.20
N SER A 84 -8.08 -4.53 -8.57
CA SER A 84 -8.91 -3.33 -8.61
C SER A 84 -9.25 -2.97 -10.07
N ALA A 85 -10.55 -3.05 -10.40
CA ALA A 85 -11.10 -2.91 -11.76
C ALA A 85 -11.02 -1.50 -12.39
N GLY A 86 -10.15 -0.60 -11.90
CA GLY A 86 -10.09 0.79 -12.38
C GLY A 86 -8.75 1.50 -12.17
N GLY A 87 -7.71 0.80 -11.71
CA GLY A 87 -6.42 1.42 -11.43
C GLY A 87 -5.39 1.10 -12.50
N THR A 88 -4.96 2.11 -13.27
CA THR A 88 -3.71 2.04 -14.05
C THR A 88 -2.50 2.13 -13.11
N SER A 89 -2.48 1.38 -12.00
CA SER A 89 -1.38 1.42 -11.02
C SER A 89 -0.16 0.71 -11.58
N SER A 90 0.89 1.49 -11.90
CA SER A 90 2.19 0.95 -12.28
C SER A 90 2.78 0.19 -11.10
N LEU A 91 3.45 -0.93 -11.37
CA LEU A 91 4.17 -1.73 -10.36
C LEU A 91 5.20 -0.89 -9.60
N ASP A 92 5.70 0.14 -10.26
CA ASP A 92 6.80 0.97 -9.83
C ASP A 92 6.55 2.41 -10.35
N HIS A 93 6.40 3.37 -9.44
CA HIS A 93 6.15 4.78 -9.78
C HIS A 93 6.54 5.71 -8.64
N TYR A 94 6.59 7.00 -8.93
CA TYR A 94 6.83 8.05 -7.95
C TYR A 94 5.54 8.82 -7.66
N GLU A 95 5.38 9.23 -6.42
CA GLU A 95 4.27 10.07 -5.95
C GLU A 95 4.85 11.30 -5.24
N VAL A 96 4.20 12.44 -5.37
CA VAL A 96 4.47 13.62 -4.53
C VAL A 96 3.29 13.81 -3.60
N VAL A 97 3.55 13.81 -2.30
CA VAL A 97 2.54 14.06 -1.27
C VAL A 97 2.76 15.46 -0.72
N LEU A 98 1.77 16.33 -0.86
CA LEU A 98 1.79 17.67 -0.27
C LEU A 98 0.94 17.69 0.99
N GLY A 99 1.49 18.17 2.10
CA GLY A 99 0.76 18.22 3.37
C GLY A 99 1.66 18.64 4.51
N SER A 100 1.26 18.37 5.75
CA SER A 100 2.06 18.69 6.95
C SER A 100 2.85 17.49 7.50
N ASP A 101 2.68 16.30 6.91
CA ASP A 101 3.31 15.06 7.37
C ASP A 101 4.60 14.75 6.57
N PRO A 102 5.79 14.84 7.20
CA PRO A 102 7.07 14.56 6.53
C PRO A 102 7.28 13.08 6.20
N SER A 103 6.46 12.17 6.72
CA SER A 103 6.52 10.76 6.32
C SER A 103 5.87 10.50 4.95
N GLY A 104 5.10 11.46 4.43
CA GLY A 104 4.30 11.28 3.21
C GLY A 104 3.16 10.28 3.38
N GLY A 105 2.79 9.92 4.62
CA GLY A 105 1.67 9.05 4.92
C GLY A 105 0.32 9.75 4.76
N TYR A 106 0.30 11.07 4.90
CA TYR A 106 -0.90 11.88 4.85
C TYR A 106 -0.72 13.18 4.06
N GLY A 107 -1.71 13.53 3.24
CA GLY A 107 -1.73 14.75 2.43
C GLY A 107 -2.38 14.56 1.07
N HIS A 108 -2.21 15.56 0.21
CA HIS A 108 -2.64 15.54 -1.17
C HIS A 108 -1.66 14.76 -2.04
N LEU A 109 -2.15 13.67 -2.61
CA LEU A 109 -1.34 12.78 -3.42
C LEU A 109 -1.42 13.18 -4.90
N VAL A 110 -0.27 13.52 -5.45
CA VAL A 110 -0.08 13.69 -6.88
C VAL A 110 0.72 12.52 -7.40
N ARG A 111 0.10 11.69 -8.23
CA ARG A 111 0.81 10.60 -8.89
C ARG A 111 1.66 11.14 -10.04
N VAL A 112 2.90 10.69 -10.09
CA VAL A 112 3.83 11.02 -11.16
C VAL A 112 4.22 9.73 -11.87
N ASP A 113 3.55 9.44 -12.98
CA ASP A 113 3.96 8.36 -13.90
C ASP A 113 5.18 8.81 -14.72
N ALA A 114 6.24 9.18 -14.03
CA ALA A 114 7.50 9.61 -14.61
C ALA A 114 8.35 8.37 -14.95
N THR A 115 7.92 7.60 -15.95
CA THR A 115 8.78 6.56 -16.53
C THR A 115 9.99 7.23 -17.18
N GLY A 116 11.16 7.11 -16.54
CA GLY A 116 12.44 7.63 -17.06
C GLY A 116 12.89 9.00 -16.54
N MET A 117 12.23 9.58 -15.53
CA MET A 117 12.74 10.79 -14.87
C MET A 117 13.70 10.43 -13.72
N ASP A 118 14.74 11.25 -13.54
CA ASP A 118 15.52 11.25 -12.32
C ASP A 118 14.71 11.94 -11.20
N PRO A 119 14.20 11.20 -10.21
CA PRO A 119 13.34 11.74 -9.15
C PRO A 119 14.03 12.85 -8.35
N GLY A 120 15.35 12.82 -8.21
CA GLY A 120 16.13 13.84 -7.47
C GLY A 120 16.21 15.20 -8.17
N ARG A 121 15.50 15.41 -9.28
CA ARG A 121 15.43 16.69 -9.99
C ARG A 121 14.06 17.36 -9.92
N LEU A 122 13.14 16.83 -9.10
CA LEU A 122 11.90 17.53 -8.79
C LEU A 122 12.23 18.82 -8.04
N THR A 123 11.76 19.96 -8.56
CA THR A 123 11.84 21.23 -7.84
C THR A 123 10.44 21.68 -7.45
N VAL A 124 10.27 22.11 -6.21
CA VAL A 124 9.00 22.65 -5.71
C VAL A 124 9.14 24.14 -5.46
N VAL A 125 8.25 24.92 -6.08
CA VAL A 125 8.16 26.36 -5.83
C VAL A 125 6.87 26.63 -5.08
N TRP A 126 7.02 27.05 -3.83
CA TRP A 126 5.91 27.38 -2.95
C TRP A 126 5.44 28.82 -3.20
N THR A 127 4.12 29.00 -3.22
CA THR A 127 3.43 30.28 -3.38
C THR A 127 2.27 30.33 -2.38
N VAL A 128 1.71 31.50 -2.13
CA VAL A 128 0.56 31.63 -1.22
C VAL A 128 -0.70 30.95 -1.78
N GLU A 129 -0.78 30.81 -3.10
CA GLU A 129 -1.89 30.16 -3.80
C GLU A 129 -1.75 28.62 -3.85
N GLY A 130 -0.54 28.08 -3.64
CA GLY A 130 -0.26 26.66 -3.75
C GLY A 130 1.20 26.33 -4.03
N ALA A 131 1.46 25.16 -4.60
CA ALA A 131 2.81 24.69 -4.93
C ALA A 131 2.92 24.32 -6.41
N TRP A 132 4.01 24.74 -7.04
CA TRP A 132 4.38 24.34 -8.39
C TRP A 132 5.40 23.22 -8.33
N LEU A 133 5.03 22.07 -8.89
CA LEU A 133 5.93 20.94 -9.11
C LEU A 133 6.56 21.08 -10.49
N ASN A 134 7.85 21.38 -10.53
CA ASN A 134 8.61 21.54 -11.76
C ASN A 134 9.43 20.29 -12.03
N TYR A 135 9.17 19.68 -13.19
CA TYR A 135 9.87 18.50 -13.66
C TYR A 135 10.90 18.88 -14.72
N GLN A 136 12.01 18.13 -14.77
CA GLN A 136 13.16 18.46 -15.62
C GLN A 136 12.82 18.58 -17.13
N HIS A 137 11.78 17.90 -17.60
CA HIS A 137 11.33 17.94 -18.99
C HIS A 137 10.39 19.12 -19.31
N GLY A 138 10.27 20.09 -18.40
CA GLY A 138 9.46 21.29 -18.59
C GLY A 138 7.98 21.13 -18.27
N HIS A 139 7.54 19.92 -17.88
CA HIS A 139 6.23 19.72 -17.31
C HIS A 139 6.16 20.43 -15.96
N ARG A 140 5.07 21.16 -15.75
CA ARG A 140 4.80 21.87 -14.50
C ARG A 140 3.39 21.56 -14.08
N LEU A 141 3.24 21.12 -12.84
CA LEU A 141 1.93 20.90 -12.23
C LEU A 141 1.75 21.94 -11.14
N PHE A 142 0.61 22.63 -11.16
CA PHE A 142 0.19 23.46 -10.05
C PHE A 142 -0.76 22.68 -9.15
N VAL A 143 -0.45 22.65 -7.86
CA VAL A 143 -1.31 22.11 -6.82
C VAL A 143 -1.81 23.27 -5.98
N PRO A 144 -3.13 23.59 -6.02
CA PRO A 144 -3.68 24.66 -5.20
C PRO A 144 -3.54 24.40 -3.70
N ALA A 145 -3.28 25.43 -2.90
CA ALA A 145 -3.14 25.32 -1.44
C ALA A 145 -4.35 24.65 -0.79
N LYS A 146 -5.56 25.00 -1.24
CA LYS A 146 -6.83 24.41 -0.80
C LYS A 146 -6.93 22.88 -0.98
N SER A 147 -6.04 22.29 -1.77
CA SER A 147 -6.01 20.85 -2.02
C SER A 147 -5.12 20.09 -1.05
N PHE A 148 -4.33 20.76 -0.20
CA PHE A 148 -3.48 20.09 0.80
C PHE A 148 -3.54 20.72 2.18
N VAL A 149 -3.92 21.99 2.26
CA VAL A 149 -4.17 22.72 3.51
C VAL A 149 -5.44 22.17 4.15
N GLY A 150 -5.37 21.82 5.45
CA GLY A 150 -6.48 21.19 6.17
C GLY A 150 -6.61 19.69 5.91
N GLY A 151 -5.68 19.08 5.17
CA GLY A 151 -5.48 17.64 5.15
C GLY A 151 -6.26 16.84 4.11
N ARG A 152 -6.73 17.42 3.00
CA ARG A 152 -7.39 16.66 1.91
C ARG A 152 -7.14 17.23 0.53
#